data_AF-A0A444HM98-F1
#
_entry.id   AF-A0A444HM98-F1
#
_cell.length_a   1.000
_cell.length_b   1.000
_cell.length_c   1.000
_cell.angle_alpha   90.00
_cell.angle_beta   90.00
_cell.angle_gamma   90.00
#
_symmetry.space_group_name_H-M   'P 1'
#
loop_
_entity.id
_entity.type
_entity.pdbx_description
1 polymer ?
#
loop_
_entity_poly.entity_id
_entity_poly.type
_entity_poly.pdbx_seq_one_letter_code
_entity_poly.pdbx_strand_id
1 'polypeptide(L)'
;MTRNYTAAEVLLDGLREDVLWLLILIFAYRQRTHLPSLSTMSREDLVVEFVLLESAVRDIVTRLTALDGEEKGVRSFQTAFSALKREGLVADRTEELKAEVKAYRSAVNGLKVQHRNKYIAHVQELANVTPNILDRPVHFEECASKAVNLLDHMFGRQIEYFFRIGSVELPIDLRRRLSETFGS
;
A
#
# COMPACT_ATOMS: atom_id res chain seq x y z
N MET A 1 19.80 -10.37 30.24
CA MET A 1 19.56 -10.63 28.81
C MET A 1 19.47 -9.29 28.10
N THR A 2 20.48 -8.95 27.30
CA THR A 2 20.42 -7.80 26.39
C THR A 2 19.30 -8.05 25.38
N ARG A 3 18.30 -7.18 25.33
CA ARG A 3 17.25 -7.27 24.30
C ARG A 3 17.92 -6.97 22.96
N ASN A 4 18.06 -7.99 22.11
CA ASN A 4 18.48 -7.81 20.72
C ASN A 4 17.32 -7.14 19.98
N TYR A 5 17.50 -5.89 19.59
CA TYR A 5 16.56 -5.18 18.74
C TYR A 5 17.05 -5.23 17.30
N THR A 6 16.13 -5.33 16.34
CA THR A 6 16.44 -5.16 14.92
C THR A 6 16.92 -3.74 14.66
N ALA A 7 18.02 -3.60 13.92
CA ALA A 7 18.59 -2.32 13.52
C ALA A 7 17.64 -1.58 12.54
N ALA A 8 17.68 -0.25 12.56
CA ALA A 8 16.82 0.57 11.69
C ALA A 8 17.06 0.26 10.21
N GLU A 9 18.31 0.11 9.78
CA GLU A 9 18.68 -0.21 8.39
C GLU A 9 17.98 -1.47 7.87
N VAL A 10 17.99 -2.55 8.66
CA VAL A 10 17.33 -3.83 8.31
C VAL A 10 15.80 -3.67 8.21
N LEU A 11 15.20 -2.84 9.08
CA LEU A 11 13.77 -2.55 9.02
C LEU A 11 13.43 -1.71 7.79
N LEU A 12 14.24 -0.71 7.48
CA LEU A 12 14.03 0.20 6.35
C LEU A 12 14.20 -0.50 5.00
N ASP A 13 15.23 -1.34 4.84
CA ASP A 13 15.41 -2.15 3.63
C ASP A 13 14.24 -3.08 3.40
N GLY A 14 13.74 -3.68 4.48
CA GLY A 14 12.57 -4.49 4.40
C GLY A 14 11.29 -3.73 4.04
N LEU A 15 11.10 -2.52 4.59
CA LEU A 15 9.97 -1.67 4.26
C LEU A 15 10.03 -1.23 2.80
N ARG A 16 11.24 -1.03 2.26
CA ARG A 16 11.44 -0.76 0.84
C ARG A 16 10.93 -1.91 -0.04
N GLU A 17 11.18 -3.16 0.34
CA GLU A 17 10.64 -4.32 -0.38
C GLU A 17 9.11 -4.39 -0.27
N ASP A 18 8.56 -4.13 0.91
CA ASP A 18 7.10 -4.13 1.13
C ASP A 18 6.41 -3.04 0.30
N VAL A 19 6.99 -1.83 0.25
CA VAL A 19 6.51 -0.72 -0.59
C VAL A 19 6.68 -1.04 -2.07
N LEU A 20 7.77 -1.68 -2.48
CA LEU A 20 7.95 -2.11 -3.88
C LEU A 20 6.82 -3.05 -4.32
N TRP A 21 6.53 -4.10 -3.53
CA TRP A 21 5.46 -5.05 -3.85
C TRP A 21 4.07 -4.40 -3.81
N LEU A 22 3.84 -3.47 -2.88
CA LEU A 22 2.63 -2.66 -2.85
C LEU A 22 2.47 -1.86 -4.16
N LEU A 23 3.53 -1.19 -4.62
CA LEU A 23 3.49 -0.40 -5.85
C LEU A 23 3.28 -1.24 -7.10
N ILE A 24 3.90 -2.43 -7.18
CA ILE A 24 3.65 -3.40 -8.26
C ILE A 24 2.18 -3.81 -8.29
N LEU A 25 1.60 -4.10 -7.11
CA LEU A 25 0.20 -4.48 -7.00
C LEU A 25 -0.74 -3.34 -7.42
N ILE A 26 -0.47 -2.10 -6.98
CA ILE A 26 -1.23 -0.91 -7.39
C ILE A 26 -1.14 -0.72 -8.91
N PHE A 27 0.06 -0.86 -9.48
CA PHE A 27 0.24 -0.80 -10.94
C PHE A 27 -0.59 -1.86 -11.65
N ALA A 28 -0.50 -3.12 -11.23
CA ALA A 28 -1.26 -4.22 -11.82
C ALA A 28 -2.77 -4.01 -11.71
N TYR A 29 -3.25 -3.59 -10.54
CA TYR A 29 -4.65 -3.23 -10.32
C TYR A 29 -5.11 -2.16 -11.33
N ARG A 30 -4.38 -1.04 -11.45
CA ARG A 30 -4.72 0.03 -12.39
C ARG A 30 -4.78 -0.45 -13.83
N GLN A 31 -3.80 -1.25 -14.27
CA GLN A 31 -3.81 -1.83 -15.62
C GLN A 31 -5.06 -2.68 -15.87
N ARG A 32 -5.47 -3.49 -14.89
CA ARG A 32 -6.62 -4.39 -15.00
C ARG A 32 -7.96 -3.67 -14.89
N THR A 33 -8.05 -2.56 -14.15
CA THR A 33 -9.28 -1.76 -14.07
C THR A 33 -9.73 -1.16 -15.39
N HIS A 34 -8.84 -1.04 -16.38
CA HIS A 34 -9.19 -0.60 -17.73
C HIS A 34 -9.92 -1.68 -18.55
N LEU A 35 -9.96 -2.93 -18.06
CA LEU A 35 -10.59 -4.08 -18.72
C LEU A 35 -10.19 -4.18 -20.21
N PRO A 36 -8.88 -4.32 -20.52
CA PRO A 36 -8.37 -4.18 -21.89
C PRO A 36 -8.97 -5.17 -22.90
N SER A 37 -9.51 -6.30 -22.43
CA SER A 37 -10.17 -7.32 -23.25
C SER A 37 -11.69 -7.38 -23.05
N LEU A 38 -12.32 -6.31 -22.55
CA LEU A 38 -13.75 -6.26 -22.24
C LEU A 38 -14.64 -6.69 -23.42
N SER A 39 -14.28 -6.30 -24.64
CA SER A 39 -15.04 -6.60 -25.86
C SER A 39 -15.10 -8.09 -26.22
N THR A 40 -14.20 -8.90 -25.65
CA THR A 40 -14.10 -10.34 -25.92
C THR A 40 -14.41 -11.21 -24.71
N MET A 41 -14.67 -10.61 -23.54
CA MET A 41 -14.95 -11.36 -22.31
C MET A 41 -16.38 -11.92 -22.32
N SER A 42 -16.54 -13.16 -21.85
CA SER A 42 -17.84 -13.64 -21.43
C SER A 42 -18.30 -12.90 -20.16
N ARG A 43 -19.59 -12.99 -19.82
CA ARG A 43 -20.10 -12.44 -18.55
C ARG A 43 -19.45 -13.10 -17.34
N GLU A 44 -19.17 -14.40 -17.43
CA GLU A 44 -18.52 -15.15 -16.36
C GLU A 44 -17.07 -14.66 -16.16
N ASP A 45 -16.32 -14.50 -17.25
CA ASP A 45 -14.95 -13.96 -17.21
C ASP A 45 -14.91 -12.55 -16.63
N LEU A 46 -15.89 -11.71 -16.97
CA LEU A 46 -16.00 -10.35 -16.43
C LEU A 46 -16.25 -10.36 -14.91
N VAL A 47 -17.10 -11.25 -14.42
CA VAL A 47 -17.36 -11.39 -12.98
C VAL A 47 -16.12 -11.90 -12.25
N VAL A 48 -15.40 -12.88 -12.82
CA VAL A 48 -14.12 -13.34 -12.29
C VAL A 48 -13.12 -12.18 -12.20
N GLU A 49 -13.06 -11.34 -13.23
CA GLU A 49 -12.19 -10.16 -13.23
C GLU A 49 -12.51 -9.21 -12.09
N PHE A 50 -13.80 -8.93 -11.84
CA PHE A 50 -14.19 -8.07 -10.73
C PHE A 50 -13.84 -8.66 -9.37
N VAL A 51 -13.98 -9.98 -9.19
CA VAL A 51 -13.55 -10.65 -7.95
C VAL A 51 -12.03 -10.49 -7.74
N LEU A 52 -11.23 -10.62 -8.81
CA LEU A 52 -9.78 -10.42 -8.74
C LEU A 52 -9.43 -8.96 -8.40
N LEU A 53 -10.11 -7.99 -8.99
CA LEU A 53 -9.93 -6.57 -8.67
C LEU A 53 -10.31 -6.26 -7.22
N GLU A 54 -11.41 -6.82 -6.69
CA GLU A 54 -11.75 -6.70 -5.27
C GLU A 54 -10.71 -7.35 -4.36
N SER A 55 -10.19 -8.51 -4.76
CA SER A 55 -9.11 -9.17 -4.03
C SER A 55 -7.85 -8.30 -3.98
N ALA A 56 -7.47 -7.70 -5.11
CA ALA A 56 -6.35 -6.77 -5.19
C ALA A 56 -6.56 -5.55 -4.28
N VAL A 57 -7.75 -4.95 -4.25
CA VAL A 57 -8.05 -3.84 -3.33
C VAL A 57 -7.91 -4.26 -1.86
N ARG A 58 -8.44 -5.44 -1.48
CA ARG A 58 -8.28 -5.96 -0.11
C ARG A 58 -6.81 -6.16 0.25
N ASP A 59 -6.00 -6.69 -0.67
CA ASP A 59 -4.57 -6.88 -0.43
C ASP A 59 -3.83 -5.54 -0.34
N ILE A 60 -4.13 -4.57 -1.22
CA ILE A 60 -3.57 -3.20 -1.15
C ILE A 60 -3.87 -2.56 0.22
N VAL A 61 -5.12 -2.60 0.68
CA VAL A 61 -5.53 -2.03 1.98
C VAL A 61 -4.86 -2.77 3.13
N THR A 62 -4.73 -4.09 3.04
CA THR A 62 -4.05 -4.92 4.05
C THR A 62 -2.57 -4.57 4.15
N ARG A 63 -1.87 -4.46 3.03
CA ARG A 63 -0.44 -4.07 2.97
C ARG A 63 -0.22 -2.66 3.51
N LEU A 64 -1.05 -1.69 3.13
CA LEU A 64 -1.01 -0.34 3.70
C LEU A 64 -1.27 -0.37 5.22
N THR A 65 -2.16 -1.23 5.69
CA THR A 65 -2.42 -1.38 7.13
C THR A 65 -1.23 -2.00 7.87
N ALA A 66 -0.57 -2.98 7.28
CA ALA A 66 0.60 -3.63 7.87
C ALA A 66 1.77 -2.66 8.09
N LEU A 67 1.93 -1.66 7.22
CA LEU A 67 2.96 -0.63 7.35
C LEU A 67 2.77 0.28 8.59
N ASP A 68 1.59 0.32 9.21
CA ASP A 68 1.34 1.00 10.51
C ASP A 68 1.27 0.03 11.70
N GLY A 69 1.59 -1.25 11.52
CA GLY A 69 1.51 -2.27 12.57
C GLY A 69 2.25 -1.88 13.86
N GLU A 70 1.60 -2.05 15.01
CA GLU A 70 2.18 -1.75 16.33
C GLU A 70 2.79 -2.98 17.02
N GLU A 71 2.62 -4.16 16.43
CA GLU A 71 3.06 -5.41 17.02
C GLU A 71 4.59 -5.52 17.08
N LYS A 72 5.11 -6.00 18.21
CA LYS A 72 6.54 -6.23 18.38
C LYS A 72 7.01 -7.31 17.40
N GLY A 73 8.06 -7.00 16.65
CA GLY A 73 8.60 -7.91 15.64
C GLY A 73 7.97 -7.74 14.25
N VAL A 74 6.92 -6.92 14.12
CA VAL A 74 6.38 -6.55 12.81
C VAL A 74 7.19 -5.40 12.22
N ARG A 75 7.51 -5.54 10.94
CA ARG A 75 8.16 -4.49 10.17
C ARG A 75 7.13 -3.43 9.79
N SER A 76 7.25 -2.24 10.36
CA SER A 76 6.31 -1.14 10.17
C SER A 76 7.03 0.20 10.34
N PHE A 77 6.37 1.29 9.96
CA PHE A 77 6.90 2.64 10.19
C PHE A 77 7.05 2.95 11.68
N GLN A 78 6.20 2.39 12.55
CA GLN A 78 6.33 2.58 14.00
C GLN A 78 7.59 1.92 14.55
N THR A 79 7.87 0.69 14.11
CA THR A 79 9.04 -0.06 14.57
C THR A 79 10.33 0.52 14.00
N ALA A 80 10.32 0.93 12.72
CA ALA A 80 11.45 1.63 12.10
C ALA A 80 11.73 2.99 12.77
N PHE A 81 10.70 3.81 13.02
CA PHE A 81 10.86 5.08 13.72
C PHE A 81 11.43 4.91 15.14
N SER A 82 10.95 3.89 15.86
CA SER A 82 11.47 3.57 17.20
C SER A 82 12.94 3.14 17.17
N ALA A 83 13.35 2.41 16.13
CA ALA A 83 14.74 2.01 15.93
C ALA A 83 15.63 3.23 15.62
N LEU A 84 15.21 4.10 14.70
CA LEU A 84 15.92 5.34 14.36
C LEU A 84 16.14 6.22 15.59
N LYS A 85 15.11 6.40 16.43
CA LYS A 85 15.25 7.15 17.69
C LYS A 85 16.28 6.55 18.64
N ARG A 86 16.29 5.23 18.78
CA ARG A 86 17.25 4.51 19.63
C ARG A 86 18.68 4.63 19.11
N GLU A 87 18.84 4.75 17.79
CA GLU A 87 20.13 4.84 17.10
C GLU A 87 20.66 6.28 16.99
N GLY A 88 20.00 7.25 17.64
CA GLY A 88 20.51 8.61 17.78
C GLY A 88 19.98 9.61 16.74
N LEU A 89 18.76 9.41 16.24
CA LEU A 89 18.08 10.40 15.40
C LEU A 89 18.04 11.79 16.09
N VAL A 90 18.45 12.84 15.36
CA VAL A 90 18.51 14.23 15.85
C VAL A 90 17.11 14.72 16.27
N ALA A 91 17.03 15.61 17.25
CA ALA A 91 15.77 16.07 17.85
C ALA A 91 14.78 16.66 16.81
N ASP A 92 15.25 17.58 15.95
CA ASP A 92 14.39 18.20 14.93
C ASP A 92 13.82 17.16 13.95
N ARG A 93 14.69 16.28 13.45
CA ARG A 93 14.30 15.16 12.58
C ARG A 93 13.37 14.17 13.27
N THR A 94 13.48 14.02 14.59
CA THR A 94 12.61 13.15 15.38
C THR A 94 11.18 13.68 15.41
N GLU A 95 10.98 14.98 15.63
CA GLU A 95 9.63 15.57 15.65
C GLU A 95 9.00 15.62 14.25
N GLU A 96 9.80 15.91 13.21
CA GLU A 96 9.34 15.82 11.81
C GLU A 96 8.85 14.40 11.47
N LEU A 97 9.68 13.37 11.68
CA LEU A 97 9.31 11.99 11.34
C LEU A 97 8.13 11.49 12.18
N LYS A 98 8.03 11.90 13.44
CA LYS A 98 6.88 11.58 14.30
C LYS A 98 5.58 12.15 13.75
N ALA A 99 5.60 13.38 13.23
CA ALA A 99 4.44 14.00 12.61
C ALA A 99 4.01 13.22 11.35
N GLU A 100 4.97 12.84 10.50
CA GLU A 100 4.70 12.07 9.28
C GLU A 100 4.19 10.65 9.58
N VAL A 101 4.79 9.96 10.55
CA VAL A 101 4.32 8.65 11.04
C VAL A 101 2.88 8.75 11.56
N LYS A 102 2.55 9.82 12.30
CA LYS A 102 1.18 10.07 12.79
C LYS A 102 0.22 10.40 11.64
N ALA A 103 0.66 11.17 10.65
CA ALA A 103 -0.14 11.51 9.48
C ALA A 103 -0.47 10.27 8.65
N TYR A 104 0.52 9.39 8.43
CA TYR A 104 0.32 8.10 7.77
C TYR A 104 -0.71 7.24 8.50
N ARG A 105 -0.55 7.06 9.81
CA ARG A 105 -1.50 6.33 10.66
C ARG A 105 -2.92 6.85 10.53
N SER A 106 -3.10 8.17 10.55
CA SER A 106 -4.41 8.80 10.39
C SER A 106 -5.05 8.44 9.04
N ALA A 107 -4.27 8.49 7.95
CA ALA A 107 -4.74 8.12 6.62
C ALA A 107 -5.12 6.64 6.52
N VAL A 108 -4.28 5.73 7.03
CA VAL A 108 -4.57 4.29 7.05
C VAL A 108 -5.81 3.98 7.89
N ASN A 109 -6.01 4.63 9.04
CA ASN A 109 -7.20 4.42 9.85
C ASN A 109 -8.48 4.88 9.13
N GLY A 110 -8.44 6.00 8.41
CA GLY A 110 -9.54 6.41 7.54
C GLY A 110 -9.86 5.36 6.47
N LEU A 111 -8.83 4.83 5.82
CA LEU A 111 -8.95 3.77 4.80
C LEU A 111 -9.56 2.48 5.39
N LYS A 112 -9.12 2.05 6.58
CA LYS A 112 -9.68 0.87 7.28
C LYS A 112 -11.18 1.02 7.53
N VAL A 113 -11.61 2.19 8.02
CA VAL A 113 -13.03 2.44 8.32
C VAL A 113 -13.86 2.42 7.03
N GLN A 114 -13.41 3.10 5.98
CA GLN A 114 -14.08 3.09 4.68
C GLN A 114 -14.19 1.68 4.10
N HIS A 115 -13.08 0.93 4.12
CA HIS A 115 -13.03 -0.43 3.61
C HIS A 115 -13.93 -1.38 4.41
N ARG A 116 -13.87 -1.34 5.75
CA ARG A 116 -14.73 -2.13 6.62
C ARG A 116 -16.22 -1.84 6.37
N ASN A 117 -16.59 -0.57 6.31
CA ASN A 117 -17.97 -0.16 6.05
C ASN A 117 -18.46 -0.66 4.68
N LYS A 118 -17.57 -0.76 3.67
CA LYS A 118 -17.90 -1.35 2.37
C LYS A 118 -18.27 -2.84 2.45
N TYR A 119 -17.55 -3.64 3.24
CA TYR A 119 -17.78 -5.10 3.31
C TYR A 119 -18.84 -5.51 4.33
N ILE A 120 -19.06 -4.74 5.40
CA ILE A 120 -19.97 -5.12 6.49
C ILE A 120 -21.41 -4.62 6.27
N ALA A 121 -21.64 -3.60 5.44
CA ALA A 121 -22.95 -2.94 5.33
C ALA A 121 -24.09 -3.81 4.75
N HIS A 122 -23.81 -4.99 4.19
CA HIS A 122 -24.82 -5.82 3.52
C HIS A 122 -24.67 -7.32 3.83
N VAL A 123 -24.67 -7.70 5.11
CA VAL A 123 -24.85 -9.11 5.51
C VAL A 123 -26.30 -9.50 5.18
N GLN A 124 -26.51 -10.16 4.04
CA GLN A 124 -27.80 -10.74 3.65
C GLN A 124 -27.93 -12.16 4.26
N GLU A 125 -29.15 -12.59 4.59
CA GLU A 125 -29.42 -13.95 5.10
C GLU A 125 -29.09 -15.06 4.09
N LEU A 126 -29.02 -14.71 2.80
CA LEU A 126 -28.56 -15.59 1.72
C LEU A 126 -27.10 -15.27 1.38
N ALA A 127 -26.25 -16.30 1.26
CA ALA A 127 -24.85 -16.19 0.90
C ALA A 127 -24.65 -15.93 -0.61
N ASN A 128 -25.23 -14.85 -1.13
CA ASN A 128 -25.06 -14.37 -2.50
C ASN A 128 -24.29 -13.05 -2.48
N VAL A 129 -23.25 -12.93 -3.30
CA VAL A 129 -22.46 -11.69 -3.42
C VAL A 129 -22.24 -11.37 -4.89
N THR A 130 -22.40 -10.10 -5.24
CA THR A 130 -21.99 -9.54 -6.53
C THR A 130 -20.79 -8.63 -6.27
N PRO A 131 -19.74 -8.68 -7.09
CA PRO A 131 -18.64 -7.71 -6.99
C PRO A 131 -19.14 -6.28 -7.17
N ASN A 132 -18.79 -5.40 -6.24
CA ASN A 132 -19.19 -3.99 -6.16
C ASN A 132 -17.99 -3.04 -6.36
N ILE A 133 -16.93 -3.51 -7.03
CA ILE A 133 -15.71 -2.73 -7.26
C ILE A 133 -15.99 -1.45 -8.07
N LEU A 134 -16.90 -1.51 -9.04
CA LEU A 134 -17.23 -0.41 -9.93
C LEU A 134 -18.14 0.64 -9.28
N ASP A 135 -19.11 0.21 -8.47
CA ASP A 135 -20.11 1.12 -7.89
C ASP A 135 -19.55 1.97 -6.75
N ARG A 136 -18.53 1.47 -6.06
CA ARG A 136 -17.93 2.11 -4.88
C ARG A 136 -16.41 1.87 -4.84
N PRO A 137 -15.62 2.61 -5.65
CA PRO A 137 -14.18 2.46 -5.66
C PRO A 137 -13.58 2.82 -4.30
N VAL A 138 -12.50 2.14 -3.92
CA VAL A 138 -11.74 2.46 -2.70
C VAL A 138 -10.54 3.29 -3.12
N HIS A 139 -10.47 4.52 -2.62
CA HIS A 139 -9.37 5.44 -2.90
C HIS A 139 -8.23 5.22 -1.91
N PHE A 140 -7.17 4.53 -2.34
CA PHE A 140 -5.99 4.22 -1.53
C PHE A 140 -4.74 5.00 -1.97
N GLU A 141 -4.83 5.79 -3.05
CA GLU A 141 -3.73 6.47 -3.71
C GLU A 141 -3.02 7.47 -2.79
N GLU A 142 -3.78 8.24 -2.03
CA GLU A 142 -3.22 9.20 -1.07
C GLU A 142 -2.43 8.46 0.02
N CYS A 143 -2.98 7.37 0.53
CA CYS A 143 -2.34 6.55 1.55
C CYS A 143 -1.06 5.89 1.03
N ALA A 144 -1.08 5.36 -0.20
CA ALA A 144 0.11 4.82 -0.86
C ALA A 144 1.18 5.90 -1.10
N SER A 145 0.79 7.10 -1.51
CA SER A 145 1.71 8.22 -1.70
C SER A 145 2.36 8.64 -0.37
N LYS A 146 1.59 8.68 0.72
CA LYS A 146 2.14 8.93 2.06
C LYS A 146 3.11 7.83 2.52
N ALA A 147 2.84 6.56 2.22
CA ALA A 147 3.78 5.48 2.53
C ALA A 147 5.14 5.66 1.83
N VAL A 148 5.11 5.97 0.52
CA VAL A 148 6.32 6.21 -0.28
C VAL A 148 7.12 7.39 0.27
N ASN A 149 6.44 8.52 0.52
CA ASN A 149 7.09 9.74 1.01
C ASN A 149 7.63 9.59 2.43
N LEU A 150 6.91 8.89 3.30
CA LEU A 150 7.37 8.61 4.66
C LEU A 150 8.64 7.76 4.62
N LEU A 151 8.71 6.75 3.76
CA LEU A 151 9.89 5.92 3.63
C LEU A 151 11.09 6.72 3.08
N ASP A 152 10.88 7.65 2.13
CA ASP A 152 11.92 8.57 1.68
C ASP A 152 12.47 9.43 2.83
N HIS A 153 11.57 9.98 3.64
CA HIS A 153 11.94 10.80 4.77
C HIS A 153 12.75 10.00 5.81
N MET A 154 12.40 8.73 6.04
CA MET A 154 13.15 7.83 6.92
C MET A 154 14.53 7.48 6.37
N PHE A 155 14.66 7.26 5.06
CA PHE A 155 15.95 7.05 4.41
C PHE A 155 16.78 8.34 4.26
N GLY A 156 16.15 9.51 4.36
CA GLY A 156 16.79 10.80 4.11
C GLY A 156 17.07 11.08 2.63
N ARG A 157 16.51 10.28 1.72
CA ARG A 157 16.66 10.43 0.27
C ARG A 157 15.46 9.83 -0.46
N GLN A 158 15.28 10.23 -1.71
CA GLN A 158 14.28 9.62 -2.58
C GLN A 158 14.69 8.20 -2.98
N ILE A 159 13.78 7.24 -2.83
CA ILE A 159 13.98 5.83 -3.19
C ILE A 159 13.35 5.52 -4.54
N GLU A 160 14.13 4.99 -5.48
CA GLU A 160 13.60 4.59 -6.78
C GLU A 160 12.90 3.22 -6.72
N TYR A 161 11.77 3.10 -7.42
CA TYR A 161 11.01 1.85 -7.52
C TYR A 161 10.80 1.49 -9.00
N PHE A 162 11.48 0.45 -9.46
CA PHE A 162 11.38 -0.02 -10.83
C PHE A 162 10.82 -1.44 -10.89
N PHE A 163 9.86 -1.66 -11.80
CA PHE A 163 9.35 -2.99 -12.11
C PHE A 163 9.87 -3.44 -13.48
N ARG A 164 10.63 -4.53 -13.51
CA ARG A 164 11.08 -5.19 -14.74
C ARG A 164 10.14 -6.32 -15.08
N ILE A 165 9.43 -6.20 -16.20
CA ILE A 165 8.51 -7.24 -16.71
C ILE A 165 9.30 -8.39 -17.35
N GLY A 166 10.38 -8.06 -18.05
CA GLY A 166 11.26 -9.00 -18.73
C GLY A 166 12.66 -8.43 -18.89
N SER A 167 13.50 -9.14 -19.64
CA SER A 167 14.90 -8.77 -19.87
C SER A 167 15.09 -7.74 -20.99
N VAL A 168 14.07 -7.48 -21.81
CA VAL A 168 14.16 -6.65 -23.02
C VAL A 168 13.40 -5.33 -22.86
N GLU A 169 12.30 -5.34 -22.10
CA GLU A 169 11.47 -4.17 -21.88
C GLU A 169 12.16 -3.15 -20.95
N LEU A 170 11.93 -1.86 -21.23
CA LEU A 170 12.37 -0.80 -20.32
C LEU A 170 11.69 -0.96 -18.96
N PRO A 171 12.42 -0.82 -17.83
CA PRO A 171 11.82 -0.89 -16.51
C PRO A 171 10.74 0.19 -16.33
N ILE A 172 9.63 -0.20 -15.68
CA ILE A 172 8.54 0.71 -15.37
C ILE A 172 8.87 1.46 -14.09
N ASP A 173 8.89 2.80 -14.14
CA ASP A 173 8.97 3.66 -12.96
C ASP A 173 7.63 3.66 -12.22
N LEU A 174 7.59 2.93 -11.11
CA LEU A 174 6.38 2.74 -10.31
C LEU A 174 5.95 4.00 -9.57
N ARG A 175 6.87 4.92 -9.24
CA ARG A 175 6.50 6.19 -8.60
C ARG A 175 5.75 7.07 -9.56
N ARG A 176 6.29 7.21 -10.77
CA ARG A 176 5.65 7.95 -11.85
C ARG A 176 4.28 7.35 -12.15
N ARG A 177 4.17 6.02 -12.21
CA ARG A 177 2.88 5.34 -12.40
C ARG A 177 1.89 5.57 -11.27
N LEU A 178 2.34 5.80 -10.03
CA LEU A 178 1.47 6.11 -8.89
C LEU A 178 0.88 7.52 -9.01
N SER A 179 1.69 8.51 -9.39
CA SER A 179 1.29 9.92 -9.51
C SER A 179 0.50 10.25 -10.76
N GLU A 180 0.61 9.42 -11.80
CA GLU A 180 -0.25 9.49 -12.98
C GLU A 180 -1.73 9.37 -12.53
N THR A 181 -2.48 10.47 -12.68
CA THR A 181 -3.93 10.44 -12.53
C THR A 181 -4.48 9.82 -13.80
N PHE A 182 -5.00 8.59 -13.71
CA PHE A 182 -5.67 7.96 -14.84
C PHE A 182 -7.06 8.59 -14.97
N GLY A 183 -7.17 9.62 -15.82
CA GLY A 183 -8.40 10.05 -16.49
C GLY A 183 -9.58 10.49 -15.62
N SER A 184 -9.81 11.80 -15.62
CA SER A 184 -11.14 12.44 -15.61
C SER A 184 -12.14 11.78 -16.58
#